data_AF-A0A1F0VN31-F1
#
_entry.id   AF-A0A1F0VN31-F1
#
_cell.length_a   1.000
_cell.length_b   1.000
_cell.length_c   1.000
_cell.angle_alpha   90.00
_cell.angle_beta   90.00
_cell.angle_gamma   90.00
#
_symmetry.space_group_name_H-M   'P 1'
#
loop_
_entity.id
_entity.type
_entity.pdbx_description
1 polymer ?
#
loop_
_entity_poly.entity_id
_entity_poly.type
_entity_poly.pdbx_seq_one_letter_code
_entity_poly.pdbx_strand_id
1 'polypeptide(L)'
;MTTTHALRTPTTAPETTLVITVLDAATIYEGPETIYRYDLPGTGIAEGWALEAVLDQAEKVCGAEWPDISVDVVADPSGTEVSVEAVSILRRQLAGAGATVQEPEPSPPSVSVAASAAPSSSRSVVGTQHEDLGDEDAATAELSRPVRRGRSHRAAESRWSALLGGIDLFYIAIAVMVLVVAGVSWWAVGRKDAAVAASTPDQTAEGASAASGTSGMASNPSTEAHPEGPAEGAGAEESGSRQLRPGQQAIDVEGMSLVLPQGFRTSVEDGLVTAAGEDPNLRILLAADPLFNVPVDVLFTEIKEQIESDPALRDPVEDAGRLTYTEDPGDGSRVTWMMWEDKGHQMSVGCHTKFEPNVVQKAACRMAAESLVKKD
;
A
#
# COMPACT_ATOMS: atom_id res chain seq x y z
N MET A 1 27.44 68.85 11.30
CA MET A 1 26.34 68.44 10.41
C MET A 1 26.77 67.21 9.65
N THR A 2 25.84 66.26 9.46
CA THR A 2 25.87 65.16 8.46
C THR A 2 27.14 64.32 8.31
N THR A 3 27.12 63.19 9.02
CA THR A 3 27.77 61.92 8.67
C THR A 3 27.48 61.51 7.23
N THR A 4 28.47 60.94 6.52
CA THR A 4 28.25 60.15 5.30
C THR A 4 28.53 58.68 5.61
N HIS A 5 27.51 57.96 6.06
CA HIS A 5 27.52 56.49 5.97
C HIS A 5 27.42 56.12 4.50
N ALA A 6 28.37 55.34 4.00
CA ALA A 6 28.19 54.66 2.72
C ALA A 6 27.08 53.62 2.90
N LEU A 7 25.91 53.90 2.31
CA LEU A 7 24.81 52.94 2.20
C LEU A 7 25.27 51.81 1.27
N ARG A 8 25.69 50.70 1.86
CA ARG A 8 25.87 49.43 1.16
C ARG A 8 24.48 48.89 0.85
N THR A 9 24.02 49.03 -0.39
CA THR A 9 22.76 48.45 -0.86
C THR A 9 22.86 46.92 -0.77
N PRO A 10 22.02 46.22 0.01
CA PRO A 10 21.83 44.80 -0.19
C PRO A 10 20.84 44.65 -1.35
N THR A 11 21.35 44.29 -2.52
CA THR A 11 20.53 43.85 -3.66
C THR A 11 21.24 42.65 -4.28
N THR A 12 21.30 41.60 -3.47
CA THR A 12 21.56 40.23 -3.90
C THR A 12 20.33 39.46 -3.44
N ALA A 13 19.57 38.90 -4.39
CA ALA A 13 18.64 37.84 -4.02
C ALA A 13 19.49 36.68 -3.47
N PRO A 14 19.02 35.92 -2.46
CA PRO A 14 19.77 34.76 -1.98
C PRO A 14 20.05 33.82 -3.16
N GLU A 15 21.33 33.58 -3.46
CA GLU A 15 21.72 32.70 -4.57
C GLU A 15 21.38 31.23 -4.28
N THR A 16 21.22 30.89 -3.00
CA THR A 16 20.82 29.56 -2.52
C THR A 16 19.35 29.54 -2.10
N THR A 17 18.61 28.67 -2.80
CA THR A 17 17.24 28.29 -2.47
C THR A 17 17.25 26.88 -1.88
N LEU A 18 16.55 26.71 -0.75
CA LEU A 18 16.29 25.42 -0.12
C LEU A 18 14.79 25.12 -0.25
N VAL A 19 14.43 23.97 -0.79
CA VAL A 19 13.05 23.44 -0.72
C VAL A 19 13.00 22.39 0.38
N ILE A 20 12.04 22.52 1.29
CA ILE A 20 11.79 21.54 2.35
C ILE A 20 10.43 20.89 2.12
N THR A 21 10.42 19.64 1.69
CA THR A 21 9.20 18.86 1.46
C THR A 21 8.88 18.03 2.70
N VAL A 22 7.76 18.33 3.34
CA VAL A 22 7.30 17.66 4.56
C VAL A 22 6.29 16.57 4.20
N LEU A 23 6.62 15.33 4.53
CA LEU A 23 5.77 14.15 4.44
C LEU A 23 5.35 13.72 5.85
N ASP A 24 4.24 12.98 5.99
CA ASP A 24 3.81 12.47 7.30
C ASP A 24 4.86 11.56 7.98
N ALA A 25 5.75 10.96 7.18
CA ALA A 25 6.77 9.98 7.61
C ALA A 25 8.23 10.42 7.37
N ALA A 26 8.49 11.61 6.80
CA ALA A 26 9.85 12.11 6.56
C ALA A 26 9.88 13.62 6.30
N THR A 27 11.06 14.23 6.38
CA THR A 27 11.33 15.55 5.80
C THR A 27 12.45 15.45 4.78
N ILE A 28 12.25 16.04 3.61
CA ILE A 28 13.21 16.08 2.50
C ILE A 28 13.73 17.52 2.38
N TYR A 29 15.04 17.66 2.17
CA TYR A 29 15.73 18.94 1.97
C TYR A 29 16.34 18.89 0.58
N GLU A 30 16.02 19.86 -0.27
CA GLU A 30 16.54 19.99 -1.64
C GLU A 30 17.19 21.37 -1.79
N GLY A 31 18.52 21.41 -1.80
CA GLY A 31 19.30 22.64 -1.92
C GLY A 31 20.66 22.34 -2.58
N PRO A 32 21.79 22.79 -1.99
CA PRO A 32 23.13 22.39 -2.44
C PRO A 32 23.35 20.87 -2.44
N GLU A 33 22.70 20.16 -1.51
CA GLU A 33 22.64 18.70 -1.43
C GLU A 33 21.18 18.28 -1.18
N THR A 34 20.81 17.07 -1.63
CA THR A 34 19.51 16.45 -1.33
C THR A 34 19.63 15.52 -0.13
N ILE A 35 18.89 15.78 0.94
CA ILE A 35 18.93 14.99 2.19
C ILE A 35 17.52 14.50 2.57
N TYR A 36 17.40 13.21 2.88
CA TYR A 36 16.17 12.58 3.35
C TYR A 36 16.27 12.23 4.84
N ARG A 37 15.41 12.82 5.68
CA ARG A 37 15.35 12.57 7.13
C ARG A 37 14.04 11.85 7.50
N TYR A 38 14.09 10.52 7.50
CA TYR A 38 13.00 9.64 7.93
C TYR A 38 12.79 9.63 9.46
N ASP A 39 13.77 10.11 10.21
CA ASP A 39 13.71 10.33 11.66
C ASP A 39 13.07 11.67 12.04
N LEU A 40 12.80 12.55 11.06
CA LEU A 40 12.13 13.84 11.23
C LEU A 40 10.82 13.88 10.42
N PRO A 41 9.78 13.12 10.81
CA PRO A 41 8.50 13.10 10.12
C PRO A 41 7.67 14.37 10.39
N GLY A 42 6.76 14.71 9.48
CA GLY A 42 5.80 15.81 9.66
C GLY A 42 4.96 15.68 10.93
N THR A 43 4.56 14.47 11.30
CA THR A 43 3.93 14.17 12.60
C THR A 43 4.79 14.66 13.78
N GLY A 44 6.09 14.41 13.76
CA GLY A 44 7.02 14.86 14.80
C GLY A 44 7.30 16.36 14.80
N ILE A 45 7.11 17.04 13.67
CA ILE A 45 7.16 18.51 13.57
C ILE A 45 5.89 19.12 14.18
N ALA A 46 4.72 18.55 13.89
CA ALA A 46 3.45 18.98 14.47
C ALA A 46 3.39 18.74 16.00
N GLU A 47 3.88 17.60 16.46
CA GLU A 47 4.08 17.28 17.88
C GLU A 47 5.23 18.09 18.53
N GLY A 48 6.05 18.77 17.73
CA GLY A 48 7.10 19.69 18.16
C GLY A 48 8.45 19.06 18.54
N TRP A 49 8.56 17.72 18.65
CA TRP A 49 9.81 17.07 19.05
C TRP A 49 10.87 16.99 17.93
N ALA A 50 10.45 16.95 16.66
CA ALA A 50 11.36 16.92 15.52
C ALA A 50 11.80 18.33 15.08
N LEU A 51 11.09 19.37 15.53
CA LEU A 51 11.21 20.74 15.01
C LEU A 51 12.62 21.34 15.14
N GLU A 52 13.26 21.21 16.30
CA GLU A 52 14.62 21.71 16.53
C GLU A 52 15.63 21.02 15.59
N ALA A 53 15.59 19.70 15.50
CA ALA A 53 16.46 18.90 14.63
C ALA A 53 16.22 19.11 13.12
N VAL A 54 15.03 19.62 12.73
CA VAL A 54 14.73 20.07 11.36
C VAL A 54 15.41 21.41 11.06
N LEU A 55 15.38 22.36 12.00
CA LEU A 55 16.07 23.65 11.86
C LEU A 55 17.59 23.47 11.83
N ASP A 56 18.15 22.66 12.74
CA ASP A 56 19.58 22.28 12.74
C ASP A 56 20.00 21.66 11.42
N GLN A 57 19.14 20.84 10.81
CA GLN A 57 19.42 20.21 9.52
C GLN A 57 19.38 21.22 8.37
N ALA A 58 18.47 22.19 8.38
CA ALA A 58 18.42 23.26 7.38
C ALA A 58 19.66 24.17 7.48
N GLU A 59 20.04 24.59 8.68
CA GLU A 59 21.28 25.34 8.93
C GLU A 59 22.50 24.55 8.44
N LYS A 60 22.57 23.24 8.72
CA LYS A 60 23.67 22.38 8.27
C LYS A 60 23.74 22.20 6.74
N VAL A 61 22.61 22.16 6.03
CA VAL A 61 22.57 22.07 4.56
C VAL A 61 23.07 23.35 3.91
N CYS A 62 22.69 24.51 4.44
CA CYS A 62 23.04 25.81 3.88
C CYS A 62 24.37 26.38 4.41
N GLY A 63 24.89 25.84 5.51
CA GLY A 63 26.22 26.11 6.04
C GLY A 63 26.49 27.60 6.26
N ALA A 64 27.47 28.15 5.54
CA ALA A 64 27.89 29.54 5.70
C ALA A 64 26.91 30.59 5.12
N GLU A 65 25.88 30.14 4.38
CA GLU A 65 24.87 31.02 3.77
C GLU A 65 23.64 31.18 4.67
N TRP A 66 23.51 30.36 5.71
CA TRP A 66 22.45 30.50 6.72
C TRP A 66 22.69 31.75 7.60
N PRO A 67 21.66 32.57 7.89
CA PRO A 67 20.26 32.44 7.52
C PRO A 67 19.87 33.21 6.23
N ASP A 68 20.82 33.83 5.51
CA ASP A 68 20.62 34.67 4.32
C ASP A 68 20.25 33.85 3.04
N ILE A 69 19.34 32.88 3.19
CA ILE A 69 18.82 32.00 2.12
C ILE A 69 17.33 32.26 1.84
N SER A 70 16.84 31.76 0.70
CA SER A 70 15.40 31.58 0.48
C SER A 70 14.98 30.15 0.78
N VAL A 71 13.87 29.96 1.51
CA VAL A 71 13.34 28.63 1.82
C VAL A 71 11.90 28.53 1.34
N ASP A 72 11.58 27.57 0.48
CA ASP A 72 10.19 27.12 0.31
C ASP A 72 9.95 25.88 1.15
N VAL A 73 8.73 25.73 1.68
CA VAL A 73 8.35 24.64 2.57
C VAL A 73 7.01 24.10 2.11
N VAL A 74 7.03 22.96 1.45
CA VAL A 74 5.83 22.37 0.82
C VAL A 74 5.40 21.12 1.57
N ALA A 75 4.09 20.90 1.64
CA ALA A 75 3.56 19.59 2.01
C ALA A 75 3.63 18.70 0.76
N ASP A 76 3.97 17.43 0.92
CA ASP A 76 3.78 16.46 -0.15
C ASP A 76 2.29 16.41 -0.56
N PRO A 77 1.95 16.38 -1.87
CA PRO A 77 0.56 16.36 -2.33
C PRO A 77 -0.23 15.10 -1.88
N SER A 78 0.47 14.06 -1.43
CA SER A 78 -0.08 12.82 -0.87
C SER A 78 -0.14 12.82 0.67
N GLY A 79 0.29 13.90 1.32
CA GLY A 79 0.35 14.02 2.77
C GLY A 79 -1.00 14.33 3.44
N THR A 80 -1.10 14.07 4.74
CA THR A 80 -2.31 14.33 5.53
C THR A 80 -2.43 15.79 6.02
N GLU A 81 -3.52 16.12 6.71
CA GLU A 81 -3.67 17.40 7.43
C GLU A 81 -2.49 17.70 8.38
N VAL A 82 -1.81 16.66 8.88
CA VAL A 82 -0.66 16.78 9.79
C VAL A 82 0.59 17.32 9.07
N SER A 83 0.87 16.92 7.82
CA SER A 83 1.97 17.51 7.05
C SER A 83 1.70 18.98 6.73
N VAL A 84 0.45 19.34 6.45
CA VAL A 84 0.02 20.74 6.21
C VAL A 84 0.18 21.59 7.48
N GLU A 85 -0.21 21.07 8.64
CA GLU A 85 0.02 21.73 9.94
C GLU A 85 1.52 21.89 10.21
N ALA A 86 2.31 20.83 10.04
CA ALA A 86 3.75 20.83 10.20
C ALA A 86 4.46 21.87 9.33
N VAL A 87 4.06 22.00 8.06
CA VAL A 87 4.55 23.06 7.15
C VAL A 87 4.25 24.45 7.70
N SER A 88 3.04 24.68 8.24
CA SER A 88 2.65 25.97 8.80
C SER A 88 3.45 26.35 10.05
N ILE A 89 3.84 25.35 10.85
CA ILE A 89 4.71 25.49 12.02
C ILE A 89 6.13 25.78 11.56
N LEU A 90 6.65 24.97 10.63
CA LEU A 90 8.03 25.06 10.15
C LEU A 90 8.31 26.38 9.43
N ARG A 91 7.42 26.84 8.53
CA ARG A 91 7.51 28.17 7.90
C ARG A 91 7.67 29.30 8.93
N ARG A 92 6.88 29.25 10.02
CA ARG A 92 6.93 30.25 11.10
C ARG A 92 8.27 30.24 11.85
N GLN A 93 8.84 29.06 12.05
CA GLN A 93 10.07 28.88 12.84
C GLN A 93 11.32 29.21 12.02
N LEU A 94 11.36 28.84 10.73
CA LEU A 94 12.41 29.26 9.80
C LEU A 94 12.46 30.79 9.65
N ALA A 95 11.29 31.43 9.52
CA ALA A 95 11.20 32.90 9.52
C ALA A 95 11.65 33.51 10.86
N GLY A 96 11.34 32.85 11.99
CA GLY A 96 11.82 33.24 13.32
C GLY A 96 13.35 33.08 13.49
N ALA A 97 13.96 32.13 12.78
CA ALA A 97 15.41 31.91 12.73
C ALA A 97 16.15 32.84 11.74
N GLY A 98 15.41 33.65 10.97
CA GLY A 98 15.94 34.66 10.06
C GLY A 98 15.92 34.30 8.57
N ALA A 99 15.49 33.09 8.21
CA ALA A 99 15.45 32.66 6.81
C ALA A 99 14.32 33.34 6.01
N THR A 100 14.57 33.64 4.72
CA THR A 100 13.55 34.26 3.85
C THR A 100 12.61 33.19 3.30
N VAL A 101 11.58 32.88 4.08
CA VAL A 101 10.56 31.88 3.71
C VAL A 101 9.68 32.41 2.58
N GLN A 102 9.56 31.66 1.48
CA GLN A 102 8.62 31.96 0.42
C GLN A 102 7.20 31.57 0.85
N GLU A 103 6.28 32.51 0.66
CA GLU A 103 4.85 32.27 0.75
C GLU A 103 4.43 31.59 -0.58
N PRO A 104 3.68 30.48 -0.56
CA PRO A 104 3.42 29.70 -1.76
C PRO A 104 2.67 30.57 -2.77
N GLU A 105 3.17 30.67 -4.00
CA GLU A 105 2.51 31.43 -5.05
C GLU A 105 1.08 30.89 -5.19
N PRO A 106 0.03 31.74 -5.04
CA PRO A 106 -1.34 31.27 -5.09
C PRO A 106 -1.65 30.81 -6.50
N SER A 107 -1.54 29.50 -6.72
CA SER A 107 -1.82 28.85 -7.99
C SER A 107 -3.15 29.39 -8.53
N PRO A 108 -3.15 30.04 -9.72
CA PRO A 108 -4.34 30.72 -10.20
C PRO A 108 -5.47 29.70 -10.31
N PRO A 109 -6.69 30.02 -9.83
CA PRO A 109 -7.79 29.07 -9.85
C PRO A 109 -8.04 28.63 -11.29
N SER A 110 -8.03 27.31 -11.51
CA SER A 110 -8.38 26.69 -12.79
C SER A 110 -9.59 27.39 -13.36
N VAL A 111 -9.43 28.03 -14.52
CA VAL A 111 -10.46 28.88 -15.14
C VAL A 111 -11.58 27.98 -15.64
N SER A 112 -12.47 27.62 -14.72
CA SER A 112 -13.76 27.04 -15.01
C SER A 112 -14.47 28.02 -15.91
N VAL A 113 -14.64 27.63 -17.18
CA VAL A 113 -15.37 28.42 -18.18
C VAL A 113 -16.83 28.39 -17.80
N ALA A 114 -17.19 29.25 -16.85
CA ALA A 114 -18.56 29.58 -16.51
C ALA A 114 -19.16 30.32 -17.70
N ALA A 115 -19.78 29.55 -18.61
CA ALA A 115 -20.58 30.09 -19.69
C ALA A 115 -21.77 30.86 -19.09
N SER A 116 -21.57 32.17 -18.90
CA SER A 116 -22.55 33.09 -18.31
C SER A 116 -23.72 33.29 -19.28
N ALA A 117 -24.72 32.42 -19.19
CA ALA A 117 -25.97 32.53 -19.93
C ALA A 117 -26.99 33.37 -19.15
N ALA A 118 -26.78 34.69 -19.10
CA ALA A 118 -27.82 35.62 -18.67
C ALA A 118 -28.88 35.78 -19.78
N PRO A 119 -30.18 35.57 -19.51
CA PRO A 119 -31.22 35.69 -20.54
C PRO A 119 -31.48 37.15 -20.88
N SER A 120 -31.03 37.57 -22.07
CA SER A 120 -31.30 38.92 -22.60
C SER A 120 -32.65 38.97 -23.32
N SER A 121 -33.65 39.56 -22.68
CA SER A 121 -34.94 39.86 -23.30
C SER A 121 -34.79 40.80 -24.50
N SER A 122 -35.16 40.35 -25.70
CA SER A 122 -35.41 41.23 -26.84
C SER A 122 -36.56 40.69 -27.71
N ARG A 123 -37.29 41.62 -28.36
CA ARG A 123 -38.66 41.42 -28.85
C ARG A 123 -38.81 41.94 -30.28
N SER A 124 -39.10 41.04 -31.23
CA SER A 124 -39.72 41.32 -32.54
C SER A 124 -40.11 39.97 -33.18
N VAL A 125 -41.35 39.62 -33.58
CA VAL A 125 -42.48 40.27 -34.29
C VAL A 125 -42.51 39.91 -35.79
N VAL A 126 -43.72 39.58 -36.27
CA VAL A 126 -44.16 39.10 -37.62
C VAL A 126 -43.87 37.62 -37.94
N GLY A 127 -44.85 36.78 -38.32
CA GLY A 127 -46.31 36.97 -38.36
C GLY A 127 -47.08 35.91 -39.17
N THR A 128 -48.42 35.90 -39.05
CA THR A 128 -49.45 35.34 -39.99
C THR A 128 -49.39 33.84 -40.36
N GLN A 129 -50.46 33.03 -40.48
CA GLN A 129 -51.94 33.04 -40.30
C GLN A 129 -52.31 31.55 -40.00
N HIS A 130 -53.50 31.09 -39.55
CA HIS A 130 -54.87 31.28 -40.05
C HIS A 130 -55.85 30.57 -39.07
N GLU A 131 -57.15 30.90 -39.15
CA GLU A 131 -58.36 30.31 -38.51
C GLU A 131 -58.35 28.81 -38.06
N ASP A 132 -59.14 28.36 -37.06
CA ASP A 132 -60.60 28.55 -36.94
C ASP A 132 -61.20 28.42 -35.48
N LEU A 133 -62.48 28.79 -35.36
CA LEU A 133 -63.39 28.97 -34.19
C LEU A 133 -63.70 27.68 -33.38
N GLY A 134 -64.26 27.72 -32.14
CA GLY A 134 -64.66 28.79 -31.21
C GLY A 134 -65.56 28.27 -30.05
N ASP A 135 -65.74 29.05 -28.96
CA ASP A 135 -66.85 29.13 -27.94
C ASP A 135 -67.46 27.85 -27.28
N GLU A 136 -68.17 27.79 -26.13
CA GLU A 136 -68.59 28.61 -24.96
C GLU A 136 -69.12 27.57 -23.90
N ASP A 137 -69.35 27.77 -22.59
CA ASP A 137 -68.91 28.72 -21.54
C ASP A 137 -69.19 28.08 -20.13
N ALA A 138 -68.75 28.76 -19.06
CA ALA A 138 -69.38 28.89 -17.73
C ALA A 138 -69.83 27.67 -16.87
N ALA A 139 -69.13 27.54 -15.74
CA ALA A 139 -69.67 27.71 -14.37
C ALA A 139 -70.30 26.56 -13.52
N THR A 140 -69.89 26.58 -12.24
CA THR A 140 -70.62 26.25 -10.99
C THR A 140 -71.13 24.83 -10.67
N ALA A 141 -70.52 24.28 -9.61
CA ALA A 141 -71.15 23.86 -8.35
C ALA A 141 -71.87 22.49 -8.19
N GLU A 142 -71.58 21.89 -7.03
CA GLU A 142 -72.43 21.04 -6.17
C GLU A 142 -72.77 19.58 -6.54
N LEU A 143 -72.93 18.82 -5.46
CA LEU A 143 -73.15 17.38 -5.27
C LEU A 143 -74.08 16.64 -6.26
N SER A 144 -73.67 15.44 -6.72
CA SER A 144 -74.22 14.15 -6.20
C SER A 144 -73.64 12.87 -6.85
N ARG A 145 -73.56 11.80 -6.04
CA ARG A 145 -73.27 10.38 -6.37
C ARG A 145 -74.52 9.68 -6.99
N PRO A 146 -74.55 8.38 -7.42
CA PRO A 146 -73.64 7.23 -7.12
C PRO A 146 -73.40 6.18 -8.27
N VAL A 147 -72.78 5.02 -7.93
CA VAL A 147 -72.82 3.69 -8.63
C VAL A 147 -71.86 3.53 -9.85
N ARG A 148 -70.96 2.52 -10.00
CA ARG A 148 -70.67 1.25 -9.26
C ARG A 148 -69.21 0.76 -9.43
N ARG A 149 -68.65 0.19 -8.34
CA ARG A 149 -67.71 -0.95 -8.24
C ARG A 149 -66.51 -1.09 -9.22
N GLY A 150 -65.32 -0.82 -8.69
CA GLY A 150 -64.08 -1.60 -8.92
C GLY A 150 -63.38 -1.78 -7.56
N ARG A 151 -62.96 -3.00 -7.20
CA ARG A 151 -62.53 -3.35 -5.82
C ARG A 151 -61.08 -3.86 -5.81
N SER A 152 -60.16 -3.10 -5.23
CA SER A 152 -58.87 -3.61 -4.75
C SER A 152 -58.76 -3.35 -3.25
N HIS A 153 -58.37 -4.38 -2.49
CA HIS A 153 -58.23 -4.28 -1.03
C HIS A 153 -56.85 -3.73 -0.67
N ARG A 154 -56.81 -2.79 0.28
CA ARG A 154 -55.60 -2.53 1.09
C ARG A 154 -55.63 -3.39 2.35
N ALA A 155 -54.44 -3.63 2.88
CA ALA A 155 -54.13 -3.98 4.26
C ALA A 155 -54.70 -5.32 4.80
N ALA A 156 -53.79 -6.29 4.91
CA ALA A 156 -53.77 -7.26 5.99
C ALA A 156 -52.31 -7.50 6.43
N GLU A 157 -51.68 -6.47 7.00
CA GLU A 157 -50.51 -6.70 7.86
C GLU A 157 -50.96 -7.60 9.01
N SER A 158 -50.38 -8.80 9.13
CA SER A 158 -50.74 -9.72 10.21
C SER A 158 -49.71 -10.83 10.45
N ARG A 159 -48.87 -10.60 11.48
CA ARG A 159 -48.61 -11.57 12.58
C ARG A 159 -47.61 -12.73 12.36
N TRP A 160 -46.44 -12.49 11.75
CA TRP A 160 -45.30 -13.45 11.87
C TRP A 160 -43.94 -12.81 12.23
N SER A 161 -43.84 -11.48 12.27
CA SER A 161 -42.59 -10.72 12.51
C SER A 161 -42.30 -10.38 13.99
N ALA A 162 -42.80 -11.16 14.95
CA ALA A 162 -42.73 -10.82 16.38
C ALA A 162 -42.21 -11.93 17.32
N LEU A 163 -42.11 -13.19 16.89
CA LEU A 163 -41.72 -14.32 17.73
C LEU A 163 -40.98 -15.41 16.94
N LEU A 164 -39.72 -15.13 16.60
CA LEU A 164 -38.58 -16.07 16.47
C LEU A 164 -37.40 -15.27 15.88
N GLY A 165 -36.21 -15.43 16.45
CA GLY A 165 -35.06 -14.59 16.14
C GLY A 165 -34.57 -14.74 14.69
N GLY A 166 -34.00 -13.66 14.14
CA GLY A 166 -33.45 -13.61 12.78
C GLY A 166 -32.21 -14.46 12.61
N ILE A 167 -32.42 -15.77 12.43
CA ILE A 167 -31.43 -16.67 11.83
C ILE A 167 -31.67 -16.58 10.33
N ASP A 168 -30.80 -15.86 9.63
CA ASP A 168 -30.80 -15.82 8.15
C ASP A 168 -30.74 -17.25 7.60
N LEU A 169 -31.39 -17.49 6.46
CA LEU A 169 -31.33 -18.75 5.73
C LEU A 169 -29.87 -19.16 5.44
N PHE A 170 -29.01 -18.15 5.26
CA PHE A 170 -27.56 -18.27 5.13
C PHE A 170 -26.89 -18.94 6.35
N TYR A 171 -27.23 -18.55 7.58
CA TYR A 171 -26.69 -19.17 8.80
C TYR A 171 -27.19 -20.60 9.01
N ILE A 172 -28.41 -20.91 8.56
CA ILE A 172 -28.92 -22.30 8.56
C ILE A 172 -28.10 -23.16 7.59
N ALA A 173 -27.79 -22.64 6.39
CA ALA A 173 -26.94 -23.33 5.42
C ALA A 173 -25.52 -23.57 5.97
N ILE A 174 -24.91 -22.57 6.62
CA ILE A 174 -23.60 -22.71 7.29
C ILE A 174 -23.66 -23.75 8.42
N ALA A 175 -24.69 -23.74 9.26
CA ALA A 175 -24.83 -24.72 10.35
C ALA A 175 -24.95 -26.16 9.82
N VAL A 176 -25.68 -26.38 8.72
CA VAL A 176 -25.76 -27.68 8.04
C VAL A 176 -24.41 -28.07 7.44
N MET A 177 -23.71 -27.15 6.77
CA MET A 177 -22.36 -27.37 6.22
C MET A 177 -21.38 -27.80 7.32
N VAL A 178 -21.36 -27.10 8.46
CA VAL A 178 -20.50 -27.43 9.61
C VAL A 178 -20.84 -28.80 10.19
N LEU A 179 -22.12 -29.17 10.31
CA LEU A 179 -22.53 -30.51 10.76
C LEU A 179 -22.11 -31.62 9.78
N VAL A 180 -22.18 -31.37 8.47
CA VAL A 180 -21.69 -32.31 7.44
C VAL A 180 -20.17 -32.47 7.54
N VAL A 181 -19.41 -31.38 7.61
CA VAL A 181 -17.94 -31.43 7.75
C VAL A 181 -17.55 -32.13 9.05
N ALA A 182 -18.15 -31.78 10.18
CA ALA A 182 -17.89 -32.43 11.46
C ALA A 182 -18.23 -33.94 11.45
N GLY A 183 -19.35 -34.31 10.81
CA GLY A 183 -19.76 -35.71 10.65
C GLY A 183 -18.77 -36.52 9.79
N VAL A 184 -18.30 -35.95 8.67
CA VAL A 184 -17.29 -36.58 7.80
C VAL A 184 -15.94 -36.68 8.50
N SER A 185 -15.50 -35.62 9.22
CA SER A 185 -14.28 -35.63 10.02
C SER A 185 -14.32 -36.70 11.12
N TRP A 186 -15.43 -36.82 11.85
CA TRP A 186 -15.61 -37.84 12.89
C TRP A 186 -15.54 -39.26 12.30
N TRP A 187 -16.17 -39.48 11.14
CA TRP A 187 -16.17 -40.77 10.45
C TRP A 187 -14.80 -41.17 9.88
N ALA A 188 -13.96 -40.20 9.52
CA ALA A 188 -12.59 -40.41 9.08
C ALA A 188 -11.60 -40.73 10.22
N VAL A 189 -11.89 -40.30 11.46
CA VAL A 189 -11.09 -40.62 12.65
C VAL A 189 -11.45 -42.00 13.21
N GLY A 190 -12.74 -42.32 13.38
CA GLY A 190 -13.18 -43.59 13.98
C GLY A 190 -12.79 -44.87 13.23
N ARG A 191 -12.35 -44.76 11.96
CA ARG A 191 -11.77 -45.88 11.20
C ARG A 191 -10.30 -46.17 11.53
N LYS A 192 -9.55 -45.22 12.07
CA LYS A 192 -8.13 -45.38 12.39
C LYS A 192 -7.93 -46.18 13.69
N ASP A 193 -8.75 -45.91 14.70
CA ASP A 193 -8.68 -46.62 15.99
C ASP A 193 -9.04 -48.12 15.84
N ALA A 194 -10.02 -48.44 14.98
CA ALA A 194 -10.42 -49.81 14.68
C ALA A 194 -9.33 -50.62 13.95
N ALA A 195 -8.44 -49.97 13.19
CA ALA A 195 -7.33 -50.63 12.50
C ALA A 195 -6.14 -50.90 13.43
N VAL A 196 -5.87 -50.01 14.38
CA VAL A 196 -4.77 -50.16 15.35
C VAL A 196 -5.08 -51.24 16.40
N ALA A 197 -6.36 -51.37 16.81
CA ALA A 197 -6.78 -52.40 17.77
C ALA A 197 -6.63 -53.86 17.26
N ALA A 198 -6.41 -54.09 15.96
CA ALA A 198 -6.28 -55.41 15.36
C ALA A 198 -4.83 -55.92 15.26
N SER A 199 -3.83 -55.11 15.64
CA SER A 199 -2.40 -55.39 15.39
C SER A 199 -1.55 -55.40 16.66
N THR A 200 -1.82 -56.34 17.56
CA THR A 200 -0.94 -56.63 18.71
C THR A 200 -0.52 -58.11 18.69
N PRO A 201 0.66 -58.45 18.14
CA PRO A 201 1.27 -59.74 18.40
C PRO A 201 1.89 -59.75 19.80
N ASP A 202 1.52 -60.75 20.57
CA ASP A 202 2.05 -61.09 21.88
C ASP A 202 3.56 -61.42 21.79
N GLN A 203 4.37 -60.91 22.73
CA GLN A 203 5.64 -61.53 23.14
C GLN A 203 6.17 -60.98 24.46
N THR A 204 5.69 -61.64 25.52
CA THR A 204 6.38 -62.03 26.77
C THR A 204 7.85 -61.61 26.94
N ALA A 205 8.16 -61.04 28.11
CA ALA A 205 9.51 -60.81 28.58
C ALA A 205 10.13 -62.05 29.26
N GLU A 206 11.44 -62.26 29.14
CA GLU A 206 12.32 -62.77 30.21
C GLU A 206 13.81 -62.72 29.76
N GLY A 207 14.75 -62.59 30.72
CA GLY A 207 16.19 -62.72 30.46
C GLY A 207 17.06 -61.66 31.15
N ALA A 208 17.65 -62.02 32.29
CA ALA A 208 18.46 -61.11 33.11
C ALA A 208 19.98 -61.19 32.84
N SER A 209 20.70 -60.18 33.36
CA SER A 209 22.01 -60.29 34.03
C SER A 209 23.26 -59.69 33.35
N ALA A 210 23.74 -58.61 34.00
CA ALA A 210 25.13 -58.32 34.40
C ALA A 210 26.27 -58.02 33.39
N ALA A 211 27.08 -57.03 33.81
CA ALA A 211 28.56 -57.00 33.85
C ALA A 211 29.25 -55.78 33.18
N SER A 212 30.13 -55.18 33.98
CA SER A 212 30.89 -53.94 33.84
C SER A 212 32.10 -53.98 32.89
N GLY A 213 32.62 -52.79 32.52
CA GLY A 213 34.00 -52.56 32.00
C GLY A 213 34.06 -51.39 31.00
N THR A 214 34.38 -50.15 31.40
CA THR A 214 35.71 -49.52 31.65
C THR A 214 36.51 -49.06 30.41
N SER A 215 36.77 -47.74 30.38
CA SER A 215 37.95 -47.01 29.85
C SER A 215 38.49 -47.18 28.42
N GLY A 216 38.76 -46.04 27.77
CA GLY A 216 39.58 -45.90 26.54
C GLY A 216 39.04 -44.77 25.63
N MET A 217 39.28 -43.50 25.95
CA MET A 217 40.47 -42.69 25.59
C MET A 217 40.57 -42.33 24.09
N ALA A 218 40.72 -41.02 23.86
CA ALA A 218 40.63 -40.27 22.61
C ALA A 218 41.50 -40.72 21.41
N SER A 219 41.13 -40.25 20.20
CA SER A 219 42.07 -39.59 19.27
C SER A 219 41.34 -38.80 18.16
N ASN A 220 41.71 -37.53 17.98
CA ASN A 220 41.57 -36.80 16.71
C ASN A 220 42.59 -37.34 15.69
N PRO A 221 42.42 -37.02 14.40
CA PRO A 221 43.51 -36.26 13.77
C PRO A 221 43.02 -35.10 12.88
N SER A 222 43.71 -33.97 12.99
CA SER A 222 43.74 -32.93 11.95
C SER A 222 44.86 -33.24 10.96
N THR A 223 44.65 -33.01 9.67
CA THR A 223 45.71 -32.93 8.65
C THR A 223 45.34 -31.91 7.59
N GLU A 224 46.16 -30.89 7.41
CA GLU A 224 46.11 -29.96 6.28
C GLU A 224 46.70 -30.59 5.01
N ALA A 225 46.18 -30.21 3.84
CA ALA A 225 46.96 -30.17 2.60
C ALA A 225 46.29 -29.24 1.57
N HIS A 226 46.98 -28.15 1.22
CA HIS A 226 46.74 -27.36 0.01
C HIS A 226 47.35 -28.11 -1.21
N PRO A 227 46.90 -27.83 -2.44
CA PRO A 227 47.86 -27.24 -3.37
C PRO A 227 47.30 -26.16 -4.32
N GLU A 228 48.12 -25.17 -4.64
CA GLU A 228 47.92 -24.24 -5.75
C GLU A 228 48.33 -24.89 -7.10
N GLY A 229 47.68 -24.46 -8.19
CA GLY A 229 48.03 -24.81 -9.58
C GLY A 229 47.20 -23.98 -10.57
N PRO A 230 47.75 -23.55 -11.72
CA PRO A 230 47.55 -22.15 -12.16
C PRO A 230 46.51 -21.92 -13.26
N ALA A 231 46.25 -20.63 -13.51
CA ALA A 231 45.21 -20.10 -14.39
C ALA A 231 45.55 -20.13 -15.90
N GLU A 232 44.51 -20.28 -16.73
CA GLU A 232 44.27 -19.51 -17.96
C GLU A 232 42.86 -19.80 -18.50
N GLY A 233 42.11 -18.79 -18.94
CA GLY A 233 40.75 -18.95 -19.47
C GLY A 233 39.91 -17.69 -19.38
N ALA A 234 39.91 -16.88 -20.44
CA ALA A 234 39.14 -15.64 -20.52
C ALA A 234 37.64 -15.87 -20.77
N GLY A 235 36.79 -14.93 -20.33
CA GLY A 235 35.41 -14.80 -20.82
C GLY A 235 34.32 -15.03 -19.76
N ALA A 236 34.14 -14.07 -18.85
CA ALA A 236 32.89 -13.82 -18.13
C ALA A 236 32.93 -12.42 -17.49
N GLU A 237 32.79 -11.38 -18.30
CA GLU A 237 32.14 -10.17 -17.78
C GLU A 237 30.64 -10.45 -17.61
N GLU A 238 29.97 -9.67 -16.78
CA GLU A 238 28.53 -9.73 -16.52
C GLU A 238 28.01 -10.93 -15.70
N SER A 239 28.56 -11.07 -14.50
CA SER A 239 27.69 -11.24 -13.33
C SER A 239 28.15 -10.28 -12.25
N GLY A 240 27.63 -9.04 -12.29
CA GLY A 240 27.89 -8.03 -11.28
C GLY A 240 27.40 -8.51 -9.93
N SER A 241 28.29 -9.04 -9.10
CA SER A 241 27.99 -9.51 -7.76
C SER A 241 27.51 -8.32 -6.92
N ARG A 242 26.19 -8.13 -6.87
CA ARG A 242 25.53 -7.05 -6.10
C ARG A 242 25.91 -7.25 -4.63
N GLN A 243 26.92 -6.51 -4.19
CA GLN A 243 27.54 -6.70 -2.88
C GLN A 243 26.47 -6.51 -1.80
N LEU A 244 26.05 -7.62 -1.20
CA LEU A 244 25.01 -7.62 -0.16
C LEU A 244 25.49 -6.77 1.02
N ARG A 245 24.60 -5.90 1.51
CA ARG A 245 24.86 -5.15 2.74
C ARG A 245 24.78 -6.10 3.95
N PRO A 246 25.45 -5.79 5.07
CA PRO A 246 25.29 -6.56 6.31
C PRO A 246 23.81 -6.72 6.67
N GLY A 247 23.40 -7.93 7.05
CA GLY A 247 22.00 -8.25 7.35
C GLY A 247 21.10 -8.48 6.13
N GLN A 248 21.63 -8.48 4.90
CA GLN A 248 20.91 -8.93 3.70
C GLN A 248 21.27 -10.36 3.31
N GLN A 249 20.37 -11.02 2.58
CA GLN A 249 20.57 -12.30 1.92
C GLN A 249 19.97 -12.26 0.50
N ALA A 250 20.66 -12.84 -0.48
CA ALA A 250 20.08 -13.12 -1.80
C ALA A 250 19.28 -14.42 -1.75
N ILE A 251 18.16 -14.46 -2.48
CA ILE A 251 17.29 -15.63 -2.62
C ILE A 251 17.03 -15.84 -4.10
N ASP A 252 17.20 -17.09 -4.55
CA ASP A 252 16.77 -17.59 -5.85
C ASP A 252 15.63 -18.60 -5.63
N VAL A 253 14.49 -18.40 -6.30
CA VAL A 253 13.28 -19.21 -6.12
C VAL A 253 12.36 -19.08 -7.34
N GLU A 254 11.79 -20.18 -7.86
CA GLU A 254 10.89 -20.20 -9.04
C GLU A 254 11.36 -19.36 -10.24
N GLY A 255 12.66 -19.36 -10.53
CA GLY A 255 13.23 -18.59 -11.65
C GLY A 255 13.20 -17.07 -11.44
N MET A 256 13.00 -16.62 -10.19
CA MET A 256 13.17 -15.25 -9.71
C MET A 256 14.46 -15.13 -8.87
N SER A 257 15.04 -13.94 -8.83
CA SER A 257 16.14 -13.56 -7.94
C SER A 257 15.74 -12.30 -7.17
N LEU A 258 15.91 -12.29 -5.85
CA LEU A 258 15.67 -11.10 -5.01
C LEU A 258 16.63 -11.02 -3.82
N VAL A 259 16.58 -9.89 -3.11
CA VAL A 259 17.29 -9.64 -1.85
C VAL A 259 16.27 -9.36 -0.75
N LEU A 260 16.43 -10.04 0.39
CA LEU A 260 15.63 -9.84 1.60
C LEU A 260 16.55 -9.62 2.82
N PRO A 261 16.02 -9.14 3.95
CA PRO A 261 16.69 -9.24 5.24
C PRO A 261 17.04 -10.70 5.58
N GLN A 262 18.12 -10.91 6.33
CA GLN A 262 18.50 -12.22 6.85
C GLN A 262 17.39 -12.82 7.72
N GLY A 263 17.24 -14.14 7.64
CA GLY A 263 16.25 -14.88 8.43
C GLY A 263 14.91 -15.13 7.70
N PHE A 264 14.65 -14.45 6.58
CA PHE A 264 13.52 -14.81 5.72
C PHE A 264 13.70 -16.20 5.10
N ARG A 265 12.60 -16.94 4.95
CA ARG A 265 12.54 -18.26 4.32
C ARG A 265 11.37 -18.31 3.34
N THR A 266 11.58 -18.93 2.20
CA THR A 266 10.57 -19.08 1.14
C THR A 266 9.90 -20.44 1.19
N SER A 267 8.58 -20.45 1.02
CA SER A 267 7.77 -21.61 0.62
C SER A 267 7.06 -21.30 -0.70
N VAL A 268 6.77 -22.33 -1.50
CA VAL A 268 6.06 -22.20 -2.79
C VAL A 268 4.77 -23.01 -2.71
N GLU A 269 3.66 -22.39 -3.09
CA GLU A 269 2.33 -23.02 -3.15
C GLU A 269 1.60 -22.48 -4.38
N ASP A 270 1.17 -23.37 -5.29
CA ASP A 270 0.48 -23.05 -6.54
C ASP A 270 1.09 -21.92 -7.40
N GLY A 271 2.42 -21.83 -7.41
CA GLY A 271 3.20 -20.82 -8.15
C GLY A 271 3.43 -19.50 -7.40
N LEU A 272 2.70 -19.28 -6.30
CA LEU A 272 2.94 -18.16 -5.39
C LEU A 272 4.07 -18.50 -4.42
N VAL A 273 5.10 -17.66 -4.39
CA VAL A 273 6.18 -17.77 -3.41
C VAL A 273 5.87 -16.89 -2.21
N THR A 274 5.81 -17.49 -1.02
CA THR A 274 5.67 -16.76 0.25
C THR A 274 6.99 -16.74 0.98
N ALA A 275 7.57 -15.55 1.19
CA ALA A 275 8.71 -15.33 2.07
C ALA A 275 8.24 -14.85 3.45
N ALA A 276 8.61 -15.59 4.51
CA ALA A 276 8.30 -15.27 5.90
C ALA A 276 9.58 -15.17 6.75
N GLY A 277 9.64 -14.17 7.63
CA GLY A 277 10.79 -13.90 8.51
C GLY A 277 10.50 -14.14 10.00
N GLU A 278 11.21 -13.42 10.87
CA GLU A 278 11.02 -13.50 12.33
C GLU A 278 9.74 -12.80 12.81
N ASP A 279 9.25 -11.78 12.07
CA ASP A 279 7.99 -11.12 12.38
C ASP A 279 6.80 -11.96 11.88
N PRO A 280 5.95 -12.51 12.77
CA PRO A 280 4.81 -13.34 12.36
C PRO A 280 3.70 -12.53 11.68
N ASN A 281 3.75 -11.19 11.74
CA ASN A 281 2.76 -10.29 11.16
C ASN A 281 3.14 -9.79 9.77
N LEU A 282 4.24 -10.28 9.18
CA LEU A 282 4.71 -9.93 7.85
C LEU A 282 4.93 -11.18 7.00
N ARG A 283 4.37 -11.17 5.79
CA ARG A 283 4.72 -12.08 4.71
C ARG A 283 4.93 -11.27 3.43
N ILE A 284 5.89 -11.68 2.62
CA ILE A 284 6.13 -11.10 1.31
C ILE A 284 5.74 -12.16 0.28
N LEU A 285 4.67 -11.89 -0.45
CA LEU A 285 4.15 -12.72 -1.53
C LEU A 285 4.85 -12.32 -2.83
N LEU A 286 5.26 -13.27 -3.66
CA LEU A 286 5.98 -13.02 -4.92
C LEU A 286 5.41 -13.94 -6.01
N ALA A 287 5.15 -13.39 -7.21
CA ALA A 287 4.90 -14.18 -8.41
C ALA A 287 5.61 -13.58 -9.63
N ALA A 288 5.74 -14.39 -10.68
CA ALA A 288 6.31 -14.04 -11.97
C ALA A 288 5.48 -14.71 -13.07
N ASP A 289 4.31 -14.13 -13.36
CA ASP A 289 3.33 -14.73 -14.25
C ASP A 289 3.68 -14.44 -15.71
N PRO A 290 3.71 -15.43 -16.62
CA PRO A 290 4.05 -15.18 -18.03
C PRO A 290 2.98 -14.32 -18.72
N LEU A 291 3.40 -13.23 -19.38
CA LEU A 291 2.49 -12.32 -20.10
C LEU A 291 1.95 -12.89 -21.41
N PHE A 292 2.55 -13.95 -21.96
CA PHE A 292 2.18 -14.54 -23.26
C PHE A 292 2.05 -13.55 -24.43
N ASN A 293 2.86 -12.48 -24.42
CA ASN A 293 2.83 -11.34 -25.36
C ASN A 293 1.64 -10.38 -25.21
N VAL A 294 0.92 -10.41 -24.09
CA VAL A 294 -0.01 -9.33 -23.70
C VAL A 294 0.81 -8.08 -23.31
N PRO A 295 0.54 -6.90 -23.88
CA PRO A 295 1.18 -5.65 -23.46
C PRO A 295 0.85 -5.28 -22.00
N VAL A 296 1.83 -4.78 -21.25
CA VAL A 296 1.68 -4.47 -19.81
C VAL A 296 0.67 -3.34 -19.56
N ASP A 297 0.53 -2.39 -20.48
CA ASP A 297 -0.46 -1.31 -20.42
C ASP A 297 -1.89 -1.85 -20.48
N VAL A 298 -2.15 -2.80 -21.38
CA VAL A 298 -3.46 -3.47 -21.50
C VAL A 298 -3.79 -4.28 -20.24
N LEU A 299 -2.81 -5.00 -19.71
CA LEU A 299 -2.92 -5.72 -18.44
C LEU A 299 -3.24 -4.77 -17.27
N PHE A 300 -2.53 -3.64 -17.18
CA PHE A 300 -2.76 -2.65 -16.12
C PHE A 300 -4.09 -1.92 -16.26
N THR A 301 -4.64 -1.76 -17.47
CA THR A 301 -6.03 -1.32 -17.66
C THR A 301 -7.02 -2.34 -17.07
N GLU A 302 -6.91 -3.63 -17.43
CA GLU A 302 -7.79 -4.69 -16.91
C GLU A 302 -7.73 -4.78 -15.37
N ILE A 303 -6.52 -4.75 -14.79
CA ILE A 303 -6.36 -4.79 -13.33
C ILE A 303 -7.00 -3.57 -12.66
N LYS A 304 -6.91 -2.37 -13.25
CA LYS A 304 -7.58 -1.17 -12.72
C LYS A 304 -9.10 -1.25 -12.81
N GLU A 305 -9.64 -1.79 -13.90
CA GLU A 305 -11.08 -2.05 -14.03
C GLU A 305 -11.56 -3.08 -12.99
N GLN A 306 -10.76 -4.12 -12.73
CA GLN A 306 -11.03 -5.06 -11.63
C GLN A 306 -11.02 -4.36 -10.27
N ILE A 307 -10.02 -3.52 -9.98
CA ILE A 307 -9.90 -2.75 -8.73
C ILE A 307 -11.09 -1.78 -8.53
N GLU A 308 -11.59 -1.13 -9.59
CA GLU A 308 -12.79 -0.30 -9.50
C GLU A 308 -14.06 -1.11 -9.18
N SER A 309 -14.11 -2.37 -9.64
CA SER A 309 -15.26 -3.26 -9.45
C SER A 309 -15.30 -4.00 -8.11
N ASP A 310 -14.15 -4.24 -7.47
CA ASP A 310 -14.03 -5.04 -6.26
C ASP A 310 -13.80 -4.16 -5.01
N PRO A 311 -14.77 -4.09 -4.06
CA PRO A 311 -14.65 -3.26 -2.87
C PRO A 311 -13.56 -3.73 -1.87
N ALA A 312 -12.94 -4.90 -2.07
CA ALA A 312 -11.77 -5.32 -1.31
C ALA A 312 -10.47 -4.72 -1.86
N LEU A 313 -10.49 -4.12 -3.06
CA LEU A 313 -9.34 -3.52 -3.73
C LEU A 313 -9.49 -2.00 -3.79
N ARG A 314 -8.39 -1.25 -3.64
CA ARG A 314 -8.40 0.22 -3.66
C ARG A 314 -7.03 0.84 -3.90
N ASP A 315 -7.05 2.16 -4.04
CA ASP A 315 -5.89 3.05 -4.18
C ASP A 315 -4.92 2.64 -5.31
N PRO A 316 -5.41 2.41 -6.56
CA PRO A 316 -4.54 2.09 -7.69
C PRO A 316 -3.71 3.33 -8.08
N VAL A 317 -2.39 3.19 -7.98
CA VAL A 317 -1.40 4.19 -8.40
C VAL A 317 -0.48 3.54 -9.43
N GLU A 318 -0.40 4.10 -10.63
CA GLU A 318 0.63 3.73 -11.61
C GLU A 318 1.69 4.83 -11.66
N ASP A 319 2.94 4.47 -11.40
CA ASP A 319 4.11 5.35 -11.53
C ASP A 319 5.30 4.56 -12.09
N ALA A 320 6.10 5.21 -12.94
CA ALA A 320 7.31 4.66 -13.54
C ALA A 320 7.17 3.23 -14.14
N GLY A 321 6.02 2.90 -14.72
CA GLY A 321 5.72 1.56 -15.29
C GLY A 321 5.43 0.48 -14.23
N ARG A 322 5.12 0.88 -13.00
CA ARG A 322 4.72 0.00 -11.90
C ARG A 322 3.31 0.34 -11.43
N LEU A 323 2.46 -0.67 -11.32
CA LEU A 323 1.13 -0.55 -10.71
C LEU A 323 1.20 -0.95 -9.24
N THR A 324 0.74 -0.09 -8.35
CA THR A 324 0.61 -0.34 -6.91
C THR A 324 -0.86 -0.22 -6.52
N TYR A 325 -1.35 -1.11 -5.66
CA TYR A 325 -2.70 -1.02 -5.08
C TYR A 325 -2.76 -1.72 -3.72
N THR A 326 -3.87 -1.54 -3.01
CA THR A 326 -4.12 -2.17 -1.72
C THR A 326 -5.29 -3.14 -1.79
N GLU A 327 -5.13 -4.31 -1.21
CA GLU A 327 -6.17 -5.31 -0.94
C GLU A 327 -6.40 -5.40 0.57
N ASP A 328 -7.67 -5.43 1.01
CA ASP A 328 -8.06 -5.72 2.40
C ASP A 328 -8.82 -7.07 2.44
N PRO A 329 -8.17 -8.23 2.71
CA PRO A 329 -8.76 -9.59 2.59
C PRO A 329 -9.91 -9.95 3.57
N GLY A 330 -10.45 -8.99 4.31
CA GLY A 330 -11.59 -9.19 5.23
C GLY A 330 -11.26 -9.81 6.59
N ASP A 331 -10.05 -10.34 6.81
CA ASP A 331 -9.61 -10.86 8.12
C ASP A 331 -8.95 -9.79 9.03
N GLY A 332 -8.97 -8.52 8.58
CA GLY A 332 -8.29 -7.39 9.21
C GLY A 332 -6.81 -7.23 8.87
N SER A 333 -6.22 -8.15 8.10
CA SER A 333 -4.93 -7.94 7.44
C SER A 333 -5.09 -7.04 6.21
N ARG A 334 -3.95 -6.68 5.60
CA ARG A 334 -3.86 -5.90 4.36
C ARG A 334 -2.72 -6.42 3.51
N VAL A 335 -2.88 -6.39 2.19
CA VAL A 335 -1.80 -6.62 1.23
C VAL A 335 -1.59 -5.35 0.41
N THR A 336 -0.38 -4.80 0.39
CA THR A 336 -0.01 -3.79 -0.62
C THR A 336 0.70 -4.51 -1.76
N TRP A 337 0.07 -4.52 -2.94
CA TRP A 337 0.59 -5.14 -4.14
C TRP A 337 1.38 -4.12 -4.96
N MET A 338 2.49 -4.58 -5.54
CA MET A 338 3.35 -3.82 -6.45
C MET A 338 3.66 -4.71 -7.67
N MET A 339 3.35 -4.25 -8.88
CA MET A 339 3.40 -5.04 -10.11
C MET A 339 4.14 -4.31 -11.22
N TRP A 340 4.91 -5.04 -12.04
CA TRP A 340 5.66 -4.51 -13.18
C TRP A 340 5.98 -5.61 -14.19
N GLU A 341 6.43 -5.24 -15.40
CA GLU A 341 6.95 -6.19 -16.39
C GLU A 341 8.46 -6.38 -16.23
N ASP A 342 8.93 -7.62 -16.27
CA ASP A 342 10.35 -7.96 -16.45
C ASP A 342 10.47 -9.24 -17.30
N LYS A 343 11.21 -9.15 -18.41
CA LYS A 343 11.50 -10.25 -19.36
C LYS A 343 10.25 -11.04 -19.79
N GLY A 344 9.18 -10.34 -20.15
CA GLY A 344 7.91 -10.94 -20.61
C GLY A 344 7.09 -11.60 -19.50
N HIS A 345 7.37 -11.30 -18.23
CA HIS A 345 6.60 -11.75 -17.08
C HIS A 345 6.04 -10.56 -16.30
N GLN A 346 4.81 -10.69 -15.81
CA GLN A 346 4.22 -9.87 -14.77
C GLN A 346 4.87 -10.27 -13.44
N MET A 347 5.80 -9.44 -12.97
CA MET A 347 6.35 -9.54 -11.63
C MET A 347 5.37 -8.94 -10.65
N SER A 348 5.10 -9.62 -9.53
CA SER A 348 4.27 -9.09 -8.45
C SER A 348 4.94 -9.27 -7.09
N VAL A 349 4.74 -8.28 -6.21
CA VAL A 349 5.15 -8.31 -4.80
C VAL A 349 3.98 -7.87 -3.93
N GLY A 350 3.47 -8.77 -3.10
CA GLY A 350 2.43 -8.50 -2.11
C GLY A 350 3.02 -8.37 -0.71
N CYS A 351 3.01 -7.16 -0.16
CA CYS A 351 3.39 -6.89 1.23
C CYS A 351 2.20 -7.20 2.15
N HIS A 352 2.09 -8.44 2.64
CA HIS A 352 0.98 -8.89 3.48
C HIS A 352 1.29 -8.64 4.96
N THR A 353 0.55 -7.72 5.59
CA THR A 353 0.69 -7.42 7.02
C THR A 353 -0.61 -7.56 7.80
N LYS A 354 -0.53 -8.01 9.05
CA LYS A 354 -1.72 -8.23 9.89
C LYS A 354 -2.44 -6.94 10.32
N PHE A 355 -1.75 -5.81 10.24
CA PHE A 355 -2.25 -4.46 10.55
C PHE A 355 -1.60 -3.45 9.58
N GLU A 356 -1.79 -2.15 9.83
CA GLU A 356 -1.06 -1.07 9.15
C GLU A 356 0.46 -1.33 9.17
N PRO A 357 1.12 -1.42 8.01
CA PRO A 357 2.53 -1.83 7.96
C PRO A 357 3.46 -0.81 8.61
N ASN A 358 4.30 -1.26 9.53
CA ASN A 358 5.31 -0.44 10.20
C ASN A 358 6.53 -0.17 9.29
N VAL A 359 7.43 0.73 9.71
CA VAL A 359 8.59 1.15 8.89
C VAL A 359 9.52 -0.02 8.53
N VAL A 360 9.73 -0.98 9.43
CA VAL A 360 10.58 -2.17 9.18
C VAL A 360 9.93 -3.08 8.15
N GLN A 361 8.61 -3.28 8.24
CA GLN A 361 7.84 -4.07 7.28
C GLN A 361 7.83 -3.41 5.90
N LYS A 362 7.56 -2.10 5.83
CA LYS A 362 7.64 -1.28 4.60
C LYS A 362 9.03 -1.38 3.97
N ALA A 363 10.11 -1.32 4.76
CA ALA A 363 11.48 -1.43 4.27
C ALA A 363 11.82 -2.84 3.75
N ALA A 364 11.37 -3.91 4.41
CA ALA A 364 11.58 -5.28 3.95
C ALA A 364 10.84 -5.56 2.62
N CYS A 365 9.59 -5.13 2.50
CA CYS A 365 8.81 -5.25 1.26
C CYS A 365 9.42 -4.42 0.12
N ARG A 366 9.87 -3.19 0.39
CA ARG A 366 10.56 -2.36 -0.60
C ARG A 366 11.87 -3.01 -1.07
N MET A 367 12.65 -3.59 -0.15
CA MET A 367 13.87 -4.33 -0.50
C MET A 367 13.57 -5.47 -1.48
N ALA A 368 12.48 -6.20 -1.27
CA ALA A 368 12.01 -7.22 -2.22
C ALA A 368 11.68 -6.59 -3.59
N ALA A 369 10.81 -5.57 -3.63
CA ALA A 369 10.32 -4.98 -4.87
C ALA A 369 11.39 -4.25 -5.71
N GLU A 370 12.43 -3.70 -5.07
CA GLU A 370 13.58 -3.04 -5.72
C GLU A 370 14.71 -4.02 -6.15
N SER A 371 14.61 -5.29 -5.77
CA SER A 371 15.64 -6.30 -6.06
C SER A 371 15.13 -7.53 -6.81
N LEU A 372 13.81 -7.75 -6.83
CA LEU A 372 13.17 -8.82 -7.56
C LEU A 372 13.35 -8.62 -9.07
N VAL A 373 13.94 -9.63 -9.71
CA VAL A 373 14.13 -9.73 -11.16
C VAL A 373 13.86 -11.15 -11.64
N LYS A 374 13.42 -11.29 -12.88
CA LYS A 374 13.29 -12.57 -13.58
C LYS A 374 14.67 -13.06 -14.01
N LYS A 375 15.03 -14.29 -13.63
CA LYS A 375 16.23 -14.97 -14.16
C LYS A 375 15.93 -15.50 -15.56
N ASP A 376 16.95 -15.48 -16.43
CA ASP A 376 16.89 -15.95 -17.82
C ASP A 376 16.66 -17.48 -17.93
#